data_AF-A0A7X6NNB5-F1
#
_entry.id   AF-A0A7X6NNB5-F1
#
_cell.length_a   1.000
_cell.length_b   1.000
_cell.length_c   1.000
_cell.angle_alpha   90.00
_cell.angle_beta   90.00
_cell.angle_gamma   90.00
#
_symmetry.space_group_name_H-M   'P 1'
#
loop_
_entity.id
_entity.type
_entity.pdbx_description
1 polymer ?
#
loop_
_entity_poly.entity_id
_entity_poly.type
_entity_poly.pdbx_seq_one_letter_code
_entity_poly.pdbx_strand_id
1 'polypeptide(L)'
;MKKTVFTLLTGALLYSCTPQEVPVLSFIDDRDGTEYTMVKIGKQIWMAENLAYLDETISSPTIGSETEPHYYVYDYNDTEVADAKATNNYKTYGVLYNFSAALTACPKGWRLPSDDDWTQFEEYLKDNVGGKLKAKTYWNDPNTGATNKSGFSALPGGDRITGGAFFSIGYYGYWWSSSGYNTSNAWYRCLSYDYSSVIRDSDNKAYGFSIRCVRD
;
A
#
# COMPACT_ATOMS: atom_id res chain seq x y z
N MET A 1 52.61 11.94 61.03
CA MET A 1 51.72 12.78 60.18
C MET A 1 52.16 12.55 58.74
N LYS A 2 51.38 12.09 57.76
CA LYS A 2 49.94 11.87 57.53
C LYS A 2 49.83 10.58 56.68
N LYS A 3 48.84 9.71 56.92
CA LYS A 3 48.51 8.59 56.02
C LYS A 3 47.55 9.12 54.96
N THR A 4 47.96 9.11 53.70
CA THR A 4 47.13 9.51 52.56
C THR A 4 46.31 8.30 52.10
N VAL A 5 44.98 8.41 52.17
CA VAL A 5 44.04 7.40 51.67
C VAL A 5 43.65 7.81 50.25
N PHE A 6 43.94 6.93 49.27
CA PHE A 6 43.46 7.07 47.89
C PHE A 6 42.12 6.36 47.77
N THR A 7 41.06 7.11 47.46
CA THR A 7 39.74 6.56 47.19
C THR A 7 39.61 6.40 45.67
N LEU A 8 39.57 5.15 45.19
CA LEU A 8 39.26 4.83 43.80
C LEU A 8 37.75 4.96 43.59
N LEU A 9 37.31 6.00 42.87
CA LEU A 9 35.97 6.04 42.29
C LEU A 9 35.97 5.21 41.01
N THR A 10 35.36 4.02 41.06
CA THR A 10 35.00 3.27 39.87
C THR A 10 33.71 3.87 39.30
N GLY A 11 33.83 4.69 38.25
CA GLY A 11 32.69 5.19 37.48
C GLY A 11 32.12 4.08 36.60
N ALA A 12 30.92 3.59 36.92
CA ALA A 12 30.16 2.71 36.03
C ALA A 12 29.55 3.56 34.90
N LEU A 13 30.02 3.34 33.67
CA LEU A 13 29.38 3.86 32.46
C LEU A 13 28.07 3.10 32.25
N LEU A 14 26.96 3.70 32.66
CA LEU A 14 25.62 3.27 32.28
C LEU A 14 25.41 3.63 30.81
N TYR A 15 25.61 2.66 29.92
CA TYR A 15 25.14 2.78 28.53
C TYR A 15 23.61 2.69 28.55
N SER A 16 22.95 3.85 28.50
CA SER A 16 21.51 3.90 28.22
C SER A 16 21.30 3.46 26.76
N CYS A 17 20.73 2.27 26.57
CA CYS A 17 20.24 1.82 25.27
C CYS A 17 18.92 2.54 25.00
N THR A 18 18.99 3.77 24.49
CA THR A 18 17.84 4.40 23.85
C THR A 18 17.62 3.69 22.51
N PRO A 19 16.42 3.16 22.22
CA PRO A 19 16.11 2.66 20.89
C PRO A 19 16.38 3.78 19.88
N GLN A 20 17.35 3.58 19.01
CA GLN A 20 17.59 4.49 17.91
C GLN A 20 16.36 4.40 17.00
N GLU A 21 15.56 5.48 16.94
CA GLU A 21 14.48 5.59 15.96
C GLU A 21 15.11 5.41 14.58
N VAL A 22 14.80 4.28 13.93
CA VAL A 22 15.23 4.03 12.57
C VAL A 22 14.56 5.12 11.72
N PRO A 23 15.31 5.94 10.96
CA PRO A 23 14.70 6.98 10.16
C PRO A 23 13.68 6.36 9.21
N VAL A 24 12.43 6.78 9.36
CA VAL A 24 11.36 6.42 8.44
C VAL A 24 11.72 7.10 7.12
N LEU A 25 12.08 6.29 6.13
CA LEU A 25 12.37 6.79 4.79
C LEU A 25 11.04 7.17 4.14
N SER A 26 10.90 8.42 3.70
CA SER A 26 9.74 8.89 2.95
C SER A 26 10.12 9.38 1.56
N PHE A 27 9.13 9.39 0.66
CA PHE A 27 9.19 9.91 -0.70
C PHE A 27 8.04 10.89 -0.88
N ILE A 28 8.33 12.11 -1.33
CA ILE A 28 7.32 13.10 -1.69
C ILE A 28 7.11 13.04 -3.20
N ASP A 29 5.87 12.84 -3.63
CA ASP A 29 5.51 12.88 -5.04
C ASP A 29 5.40 14.34 -5.50
N ASP A 30 6.37 14.80 -6.31
CA ASP A 30 6.42 16.19 -6.79
C ASP A 30 5.19 16.61 -7.61
N ARG A 31 4.37 15.65 -8.07
CA ARG A 31 3.18 15.93 -8.87
C ARG A 31 2.02 16.48 -8.04
N ASP A 32 1.89 16.06 -6.78
CA ASP A 32 0.76 16.43 -5.92
C ASP A 32 1.14 16.73 -4.46
N GLY A 33 2.41 16.59 -4.09
CA GLY A 33 2.93 16.83 -2.75
C GLY A 33 2.62 15.73 -1.74
N THR A 34 2.04 14.60 -2.17
CA THR A 34 1.73 13.48 -1.27
C THR A 34 3.03 12.82 -0.79
N GLU A 35 3.16 12.66 0.52
CA GLU A 35 4.26 11.96 1.14
C GLU A 35 3.90 10.48 1.36
N TYR A 36 4.78 9.59 0.93
CA TYR A 36 4.65 8.15 1.05
C TYR A 36 5.81 7.59 1.88
N THR A 37 5.50 6.75 2.86
CA THR A 37 6.50 5.98 3.58
C THR A 37 7.05 4.88 2.68
N MET A 38 8.36 4.64 2.74
CA MET A 38 9.03 3.59 2.01
C MET A 38 9.44 2.45 2.94
N VAL A 39 9.17 1.21 2.50
CA VAL A 39 9.59 -0.01 3.20
C VAL A 39 10.43 -0.87 2.28
N LYS A 40 11.57 -1.33 2.79
CA LYS A 40 12.42 -2.28 2.08
C LYS A 40 12.01 -3.70 2.40
N ILE A 41 11.68 -4.47 1.37
CA ILE A 41 11.23 -5.85 1.51
C ILE A 41 12.05 -6.72 0.56
N GLY A 42 12.90 -7.56 1.14
CA GLY A 42 13.94 -8.25 0.40
C GLY A 42 14.86 -7.27 -0.31
N LYS A 43 14.86 -7.32 -1.65
CA LYS A 43 15.67 -6.44 -2.50
C LYS A 43 14.94 -5.18 -2.95
N GLN A 44 13.61 -5.16 -2.89
CA GLN A 44 12.77 -4.09 -3.43
C GLN A 44 12.43 -3.05 -2.37
N ILE A 45 12.14 -1.83 -2.83
CA ILE A 45 11.61 -0.74 -2.02
C ILE A 45 10.17 -0.48 -2.48
N TRP A 46 9.24 -0.49 -1.53
CA TRP A 46 7.80 -0.36 -1.76
C TRP A 46 7.25 0.86 -1.04
N MET A 47 6.24 1.51 -1.63
CA MET A 47 5.38 2.44 -0.90
C MET A 47 4.50 1.69 0.10
N ALA A 48 4.43 2.19 1.34
CA ALA A 48 3.66 1.60 2.44
C ALA A 48 2.19 2.08 2.48
N GLU A 49 1.84 3.12 1.73
CA GLU A 49 0.48 3.58 1.49
C GLU A 49 0.04 3.26 0.05
N ASN A 50 -1.27 3.14 -0.17
CA ASN A 50 -1.83 3.05 -1.52
C ASN A 50 -1.53 4.36 -2.25
N LEU A 51 -1.21 4.30 -3.54
CA LEU A 51 -1.00 5.53 -4.31
C LEU A 51 -2.30 6.36 -4.31
N ALA A 52 -2.22 7.60 -3.84
CA ALA A 52 -3.32 8.55 -3.79
C ALA A 52 -3.24 9.61 -4.92
N TYR A 53 -2.40 9.37 -5.92
CA TYR A 53 -2.26 10.24 -7.08
C TYR A 53 -3.60 10.35 -7.82
N LEU A 54 -4.23 11.49 -7.65
CA LEU A 54 -5.43 11.90 -8.37
C LEU A 54 -5.07 13.19 -9.08
N ASP A 55 -4.94 13.09 -10.40
CA ASP A 55 -4.63 14.19 -11.31
C ASP A 55 -5.79 15.21 -11.35
N GLU A 56 -5.84 16.07 -12.37
CA GLU A 56 -6.92 17.02 -12.63
C GLU A 56 -8.28 16.39 -12.94
N THR A 57 -8.35 15.06 -13.09
CA THR A 57 -9.62 14.38 -13.42
C THR A 57 -9.89 13.19 -12.51
N ILE A 58 -11.17 13.04 -12.15
CA ILE A 58 -11.75 11.85 -11.55
C ILE A 58 -12.89 11.37 -12.44
N SER A 59 -13.04 10.06 -12.60
CA SER A 59 -14.07 9.47 -13.43
C SER A 59 -15.33 9.20 -12.62
N SER A 60 -16.50 9.49 -13.20
CA SER A 60 -17.75 8.97 -12.65
C SER A 60 -17.64 7.45 -12.54
N PRO A 61 -18.03 6.84 -11.40
CA PRO A 61 -17.82 5.42 -11.20
C PRO A 61 -18.60 4.55 -12.17
N THR A 62 -19.67 5.05 -12.79
CA THR A 62 -20.43 4.31 -13.81
C THR A 62 -19.68 4.18 -15.14
N ILE A 63 -18.67 5.01 -15.38
CA ILE A 63 -17.79 4.95 -16.54
C ILE A 63 -16.66 3.97 -16.22
N GLY A 64 -16.33 3.09 -17.17
CA GLY A 64 -15.16 2.22 -17.07
C GLY A 64 -14.67 1.81 -18.45
N SER A 65 -13.41 1.44 -18.54
CA SER A 65 -12.76 1.05 -19.79
C SER A 65 -11.64 0.05 -19.53
N GLU A 66 -11.43 -0.88 -20.47
CA GLU A 66 -10.28 -1.78 -20.47
C GLU A 66 -9.03 -1.11 -21.07
N THR A 67 -9.19 0.01 -21.79
CA THR A 67 -8.13 0.65 -22.57
C THR A 67 -7.87 2.10 -22.20
N GLU A 68 -8.90 2.85 -21.78
CA GLU A 68 -8.77 4.25 -21.39
C GLU A 68 -8.55 4.37 -19.88
N PRO A 69 -7.67 5.27 -19.40
CA PRO A 69 -7.40 5.42 -17.98
C PRO A 69 -8.59 6.04 -17.24
N HIS A 70 -8.93 5.46 -16.09
CA HIS A 70 -9.96 5.96 -15.18
C HIS A 70 -9.50 5.86 -13.72
N TYR A 71 -9.84 6.91 -12.97
CA TYR A 71 -9.50 7.10 -11.57
C TYR A 71 -10.79 7.24 -10.77
N TYR A 72 -10.88 6.55 -9.63
CA TYR A 72 -12.06 6.57 -8.77
C TYR A 72 -11.67 6.78 -7.32
N VAL A 73 -12.55 7.41 -6.56
CA VAL A 73 -12.51 7.44 -5.10
C VAL A 73 -13.71 6.67 -4.59
N TYR A 74 -13.49 5.80 -3.61
CA TYR A 74 -14.53 4.93 -3.09
C TYR A 74 -15.73 5.74 -2.60
N ASP A 75 -16.93 5.38 -3.08
CA ASP A 75 -18.20 6.03 -2.74
C ASP A 75 -18.25 7.54 -3.08
N TYR A 76 -17.51 7.95 -4.11
CA TYR A 76 -17.56 9.30 -4.67
C TYR A 76 -18.08 9.26 -6.11
N ASN A 77 -19.19 9.97 -6.36
CA ASN A 77 -19.94 9.88 -7.62
C ASN A 77 -19.83 11.11 -8.52
N ASP A 78 -19.25 12.20 -8.02
CA ASP A 78 -19.11 13.48 -8.73
C ASP A 78 -17.77 13.54 -9.49
N THR A 79 -17.48 14.66 -10.15
CA THR A 79 -16.29 14.89 -10.98
C THR A 79 -15.34 15.94 -10.42
N GLU A 80 -15.66 16.56 -9.28
CA GLU A 80 -14.81 17.59 -8.67
C GLU A 80 -13.65 16.96 -7.89
N VAL A 81 -12.41 17.19 -8.32
CA VAL A 81 -11.22 16.57 -7.70
C VAL A 81 -11.00 17.05 -6.27
N ALA A 82 -11.21 18.34 -5.99
CA ALA A 82 -11.00 18.90 -4.67
C ALA A 82 -11.91 18.25 -3.61
N ASP A 83 -13.18 18.02 -3.97
CA ASP A 83 -14.17 17.38 -3.12
C ASP A 83 -13.86 15.90 -2.93
N ALA A 84 -13.43 15.20 -3.99
CA ALA A 84 -12.95 13.82 -3.91
C ALA A 84 -11.79 13.69 -2.91
N LYS A 85 -10.79 14.58 -3.01
CA LYS A 85 -9.63 14.63 -2.11
C LYS A 85 -10.00 14.97 -0.66
N ALA A 86 -11.12 15.66 -0.45
CA ALA A 86 -11.61 16.00 0.88
C ALA A 86 -12.31 14.82 1.59
N THR A 87 -12.74 13.77 0.86
CA THR A 87 -13.43 12.61 1.44
C THR A 87 -12.55 11.79 2.38
N ASN A 88 -13.16 11.12 3.35
CA ASN A 88 -12.45 10.21 4.26
C ASN A 88 -11.89 8.99 3.53
N ASN A 89 -12.60 8.51 2.50
CA ASN A 89 -12.16 7.35 1.73
C ASN A 89 -10.88 7.66 0.96
N TYR A 90 -10.78 8.83 0.31
CA TYR A 90 -9.53 9.24 -0.34
C TYR A 90 -8.39 9.34 0.67
N LYS A 91 -8.60 10.04 1.80
CA LYS A 91 -7.57 10.23 2.82
C LYS A 91 -7.08 8.93 3.46
N THR A 92 -7.95 7.92 3.54
CA THR A 92 -7.65 6.65 4.20
C THR A 92 -7.11 5.60 3.23
N TYR A 93 -7.75 5.45 2.08
CA TYR A 93 -7.51 4.33 1.16
C TYR A 93 -6.85 4.74 -0.16
N GLY A 94 -6.78 6.05 -0.44
CA GLY A 94 -6.23 6.58 -1.68
C GLY A 94 -7.21 6.47 -2.85
N VAL A 95 -6.66 6.16 -4.03
CA VAL A 95 -7.38 6.13 -5.30
C VAL A 95 -7.47 4.69 -5.80
N LEU A 96 -8.59 4.38 -6.47
CA LEU A 96 -8.77 3.16 -7.23
C LEU A 96 -8.53 3.46 -8.70
N TYR A 97 -7.69 2.65 -9.35
CA TYR A 97 -7.28 2.82 -10.73
C TYR A 97 -7.79 1.64 -11.54
N ASN A 98 -8.34 1.91 -12.71
CA ASN A 98 -8.43 0.83 -13.69
C ASN A 98 -7.05 0.42 -14.19
N PHE A 99 -6.96 -0.70 -14.90
CA PHE A 99 -5.66 -1.25 -15.30
C PHE A 99 -4.87 -0.28 -16.20
N SER A 100 -5.54 0.42 -17.12
CA SER A 100 -4.89 1.41 -17.99
C SER A 100 -4.28 2.58 -17.20
N ALA A 101 -5.02 3.12 -16.22
CA ALA A 101 -4.49 4.15 -15.32
C ALA A 101 -3.37 3.63 -14.41
N ALA A 102 -3.50 2.40 -13.89
CA ALA A 102 -2.52 1.79 -13.00
C ALA A 102 -1.13 1.67 -13.65
N LEU A 103 -1.06 1.37 -14.95
CA LEU A 103 0.20 1.21 -15.69
C LEU A 103 1.03 2.51 -15.78
N THR A 104 0.41 3.67 -15.62
CA THR A 104 1.05 4.98 -15.81
C THR A 104 1.03 5.86 -14.56
N ALA A 105 0.30 5.45 -13.51
CA ALA A 105 0.07 6.28 -12.32
C ALA A 105 1.31 6.44 -11.42
N CYS A 106 2.23 5.47 -11.38
CA CYS A 106 3.40 5.56 -10.51
C CYS A 106 4.35 6.70 -10.93
N PRO A 107 4.93 7.45 -9.98
CA PRO A 107 5.79 8.59 -10.27
C PRO A 107 7.11 8.15 -10.90
N LYS A 108 7.83 9.11 -11.51
CA LYS A 108 9.13 8.85 -12.14
C LYS A 108 10.10 8.17 -11.16
N GLY A 109 10.78 7.12 -11.64
CA GLY A 109 11.70 6.31 -10.83
C GLY A 109 11.00 5.23 -9.99
N TRP A 110 9.67 5.18 -10.06
CA TRP A 110 8.84 4.12 -9.52
C TRP A 110 8.04 3.45 -10.65
N ARG A 111 7.54 2.25 -10.40
CA ARG A 111 6.71 1.51 -11.35
C ARG A 111 5.64 0.71 -10.63
N LEU A 112 4.59 0.34 -11.37
CA LEU A 112 3.62 -0.65 -10.90
C LEU A 112 4.33 -2.03 -10.81
N PRO A 113 4.21 -2.76 -9.69
CA PRO A 113 4.83 -4.05 -9.51
C PRO A 113 4.30 -5.05 -10.51
N SER A 114 5.17 -5.86 -11.08
CA SER A 114 4.82 -7.00 -11.91
C SER A 114 4.42 -8.19 -11.04
N ASP A 115 3.96 -9.25 -11.69
CA ASP A 115 3.66 -10.51 -11.04
C ASP A 115 4.90 -11.13 -10.36
N ASP A 116 6.06 -10.97 -10.99
CA ASP A 116 7.33 -11.46 -10.46
C ASP A 116 7.81 -10.64 -9.26
N ASP A 117 7.48 -9.35 -9.19
CA ASP A 117 7.87 -8.51 -8.05
C ASP A 117 7.15 -8.95 -6.78
N TRP A 118 5.85 -9.13 -6.89
CA TRP A 118 5.03 -9.67 -5.82
C TRP A 118 5.42 -11.10 -5.44
N THR A 119 5.77 -11.94 -6.42
CA THR A 119 6.23 -13.31 -6.12
C THR A 119 7.50 -13.28 -5.27
N GLN A 120 8.49 -12.46 -5.65
CA GLN A 120 9.72 -12.27 -4.86
C GLN A 120 9.43 -11.69 -3.45
N PHE A 121 8.46 -10.78 -3.34
CA PHE A 121 7.98 -10.25 -2.08
C PHE A 121 7.45 -11.38 -1.19
N GLU A 122 6.49 -12.16 -1.69
CA GLU A 122 5.83 -13.24 -0.97
C GLU A 122 6.85 -14.30 -0.52
N GLU A 123 7.77 -14.69 -1.40
CA GLU A 123 8.87 -15.63 -1.10
C GLU A 123 9.81 -15.12 0.00
N TYR A 124 10.11 -13.82 0.02
CA TYR A 124 10.93 -13.22 1.06
C TYR A 124 10.25 -13.29 2.44
N LEU A 125 8.94 -13.06 2.49
CA LEU A 125 8.18 -13.08 3.74
C LEU A 125 7.84 -14.49 4.25
N LYS A 126 7.75 -15.49 3.36
CA LYS A 126 7.53 -16.91 3.67
C LYS A 126 6.15 -17.21 4.24
N ASP A 127 6.04 -17.71 5.47
CA ASP A 127 4.79 -18.11 6.09
C ASP A 127 3.93 -16.88 6.47
N ASN A 128 2.61 -17.04 6.54
CA ASN A 128 1.70 -15.98 6.99
C ASN A 128 1.93 -14.63 6.26
N VAL A 129 2.17 -14.66 4.95
CA VAL A 129 2.49 -13.45 4.17
C VAL A 129 1.41 -12.40 4.35
N GLY A 130 0.15 -12.75 4.10
CA GLY A 130 -0.98 -11.82 4.20
C GLY A 130 -1.09 -11.18 5.59
N GLY A 131 -0.92 -11.97 6.65
CA GLY A 131 -0.89 -11.45 8.02
C GLY A 131 0.28 -10.49 8.28
N LYS A 132 1.46 -10.74 7.70
CA LYS A 132 2.63 -9.82 7.81
C LYS A 132 2.41 -8.51 7.04
N LEU A 133 1.59 -8.51 5.99
CA LEU A 133 1.26 -7.34 5.16
C LEU A 133 0.16 -6.46 5.73
N LYS A 134 -0.92 -7.08 6.26
CA LYS A 134 -2.11 -6.37 6.72
C LYS A 134 -1.77 -5.37 7.82
N ALA A 135 -2.34 -4.17 7.70
CA ALA A 135 -2.45 -3.24 8.82
C ALA A 135 -3.22 -3.89 9.98
N LYS A 136 -2.95 -3.42 11.20
CA LYS A 136 -3.61 -3.94 12.40
C LYS A 136 -5.02 -3.36 12.62
N THR A 137 -5.33 -2.24 11.97
CA THR A 137 -6.61 -1.53 12.05
C THR A 137 -7.27 -1.47 10.66
N TYR A 138 -8.50 -0.94 10.59
CA TYR A 138 -9.33 -0.79 9.38
C TYR A 138 -9.92 -2.07 8.79
N TRP A 139 -9.28 -3.22 9.02
CA TRP A 139 -9.85 -4.53 8.70
C TRP A 139 -10.96 -4.87 9.70
N ASN A 140 -12.06 -5.40 9.19
CA ASN A 140 -13.11 -5.98 10.02
C ASN A 140 -12.60 -7.22 10.76
N ASP A 141 -13.25 -7.56 11.87
CA ASP A 141 -12.98 -8.79 12.61
C ASP A 141 -13.21 -10.01 11.69
N PRO A 142 -12.30 -11.01 11.68
CA PRO A 142 -11.27 -11.25 12.71
C PRO A 142 -9.88 -10.66 12.41
N ASN A 143 -9.65 -9.98 11.28
CA ASN A 143 -8.34 -9.56 10.80
C ASN A 143 -7.24 -10.66 10.96
N THR A 144 -7.57 -11.90 10.55
CA THR A 144 -6.81 -13.12 10.86
C THR A 144 -5.33 -12.96 10.56
N GLY A 145 -4.50 -13.23 11.58
CA GLY A 145 -3.05 -13.30 11.46
C GLY A 145 -2.34 -11.96 11.25
N ALA A 146 -3.04 -10.82 11.31
CA ALA A 146 -2.46 -9.51 11.08
C ALA A 146 -1.39 -9.15 12.12
N THR A 147 -0.20 -8.82 11.64
CA THR A 147 0.95 -8.41 12.47
C THR A 147 1.61 -7.14 11.96
N ASN A 148 1.41 -6.78 10.70
CA ASN A 148 2.10 -5.69 9.99
C ASN A 148 3.64 -5.74 10.15
N LYS A 149 4.24 -6.92 10.32
CA LYS A 149 5.68 -7.05 10.55
C LYS A 149 6.53 -6.60 9.36
N SER A 150 5.97 -6.53 8.15
CA SER A 150 6.68 -6.02 6.98
C SER A 150 6.71 -4.49 6.90
N GLY A 151 5.86 -3.79 7.68
CA GLY A 151 5.63 -2.35 7.55
C GLY A 151 4.80 -1.95 6.33
N PHE A 152 4.41 -2.91 5.47
CA PHE A 152 3.66 -2.66 4.24
C PHE A 152 2.29 -2.04 4.47
N SER A 153 1.69 -2.27 5.65
CA SER A 153 0.48 -1.59 6.13
C SER A 153 -0.69 -1.64 5.14
N ALA A 154 -0.93 -2.81 4.55
CA ALA A 154 -2.02 -2.99 3.58
C ALA A 154 -3.39 -2.71 4.21
N LEU A 155 -4.18 -1.88 3.54
CA LEU A 155 -5.52 -1.48 3.96
C LEU A 155 -6.62 -2.14 3.11
N PRO A 156 -7.80 -2.43 3.67
CA PRO A 156 -8.92 -3.03 2.96
C PRO A 156 -9.75 -1.98 2.23
N GLY A 157 -9.16 -1.36 1.20
CA GLY A 157 -9.77 -0.28 0.44
C GLY A 157 -10.92 -0.70 -0.47
N GLY A 158 -11.22 -2.01 -0.55
CA GLY A 158 -12.23 -2.54 -1.46
C GLY A 158 -11.87 -2.30 -2.93
N ASP A 159 -12.90 -2.29 -3.76
CA ASP A 159 -12.80 -2.21 -5.21
C ASP A 159 -13.97 -1.46 -5.83
N ARG A 160 -13.79 -1.10 -7.10
CA ARG A 160 -14.86 -0.66 -8.01
C ARG A 160 -15.00 -1.71 -9.11
N ILE A 161 -16.21 -2.22 -9.34
CA ILE A 161 -16.46 -3.22 -10.40
C ILE A 161 -17.20 -2.64 -11.61
N THR A 162 -17.31 -3.43 -12.67
CA THR A 162 -18.14 -3.08 -13.84
C THR A 162 -19.56 -2.68 -13.43
N GLY A 163 -20.04 -1.57 -14.00
CA GLY A 163 -21.33 -0.96 -13.62
C GLY A 163 -21.21 0.13 -12.55
N GLY A 164 -20.03 0.27 -11.92
CA GLY A 164 -19.70 1.40 -11.04
C GLY A 164 -20.03 1.22 -9.58
N ALA A 165 -20.46 0.04 -9.18
CA ALA A 165 -20.63 -0.27 -7.77
C ALA A 165 -19.27 -0.44 -7.08
N PHE A 166 -19.19 0.04 -5.85
CA PHE A 166 -18.07 -0.16 -4.94
C PHE A 166 -18.39 -1.27 -3.95
N PHE A 167 -17.43 -2.14 -3.64
CA PHE A 167 -17.63 -3.28 -2.74
C PHE A 167 -16.48 -3.44 -1.75
N SER A 168 -16.66 -4.33 -0.78
CA SER A 168 -15.57 -4.98 -0.05
C SER A 168 -14.70 -4.11 0.88
N ILE A 169 -15.01 -2.83 1.10
CA ILE A 169 -14.28 -1.99 2.05
C ILE A 169 -14.33 -2.62 3.46
N GLY A 170 -13.19 -2.66 4.15
CA GLY A 170 -13.05 -3.35 5.44
C GLY A 170 -12.86 -4.87 5.36
N TYR A 171 -13.22 -5.51 4.24
CA TYR A 171 -13.14 -6.96 4.07
C TYR A 171 -12.01 -7.41 3.15
N TYR A 172 -11.76 -6.67 2.07
CA TYR A 172 -10.73 -6.99 1.09
C TYR A 172 -9.93 -5.76 0.69
N GLY A 173 -8.65 -5.98 0.40
CA GLY A 173 -7.80 -5.03 -0.31
C GLY A 173 -7.29 -5.68 -1.59
N TYR A 174 -7.31 -4.92 -2.69
CA TYR A 174 -6.92 -5.37 -4.02
C TYR A 174 -5.83 -4.48 -4.58
N TRP A 175 -4.78 -5.08 -5.14
CA TRP A 175 -3.67 -4.36 -5.75
C TRP A 175 -3.32 -4.91 -7.13
N TRP A 176 -3.36 -4.06 -8.15
CA TRP A 176 -2.95 -4.46 -9.49
C TRP A 176 -1.48 -4.89 -9.54
N SER A 177 -1.22 -5.90 -10.37
CA SER A 177 0.09 -6.12 -10.99
C SER A 177 0.11 -5.43 -12.36
N SER A 178 1.29 -5.05 -12.87
CA SER A 178 1.47 -4.61 -14.26
C SER A 178 1.40 -5.75 -15.28
N SER A 179 1.41 -7.00 -14.82
CA SER A 179 1.34 -8.18 -15.69
C SER A 179 -0.09 -8.45 -16.13
N GLY A 180 -0.34 -8.34 -17.44
CA GLY A 180 -1.59 -8.79 -18.05
C GLY A 180 -1.75 -10.32 -17.94
N TYR A 181 -2.99 -10.80 -17.80
CA TYR A 181 -3.30 -12.22 -17.85
C TYR A 181 -3.75 -12.63 -19.25
N ASN A 182 -4.69 -11.88 -19.81
CA ASN A 182 -5.17 -12.05 -21.19
C ASN A 182 -5.59 -10.68 -21.76
N THR A 183 -6.37 -10.68 -22.86
CA THR A 183 -6.82 -9.45 -23.51
C THR A 183 -7.66 -8.57 -22.58
N SER A 184 -8.54 -9.16 -21.78
CA SER A 184 -9.50 -8.44 -20.94
C SER A 184 -9.16 -8.42 -19.46
N ASN A 185 -8.28 -9.32 -19.00
CA ASN A 185 -7.94 -9.46 -17.58
C ASN A 185 -6.46 -9.19 -17.28
N ALA A 186 -6.18 -8.74 -16.06
CA ALA A 186 -4.84 -8.55 -15.52
C ALA A 186 -4.70 -9.21 -14.14
N TRP A 187 -3.48 -9.54 -13.76
CA TRP A 187 -3.19 -10.13 -12.45
C TRP A 187 -3.31 -9.10 -11.33
N TYR A 188 -3.78 -9.52 -10.17
CA TYR A 188 -3.81 -8.71 -8.95
C TYR A 188 -3.46 -9.56 -7.72
N ARG A 189 -3.15 -8.86 -6.61
CA ARG A 189 -3.04 -9.44 -5.27
C ARG A 189 -4.22 -9.02 -4.45
N CYS A 190 -4.74 -9.94 -3.65
CA CYS A 190 -5.82 -9.69 -2.71
C CYS A 190 -5.45 -10.18 -1.31
N LEU A 191 -5.83 -9.39 -0.32
CA LEU A 191 -5.82 -9.75 1.09
C LEU A 191 -7.24 -9.76 1.61
N SER A 192 -7.60 -10.82 2.34
CA SER A 192 -8.89 -10.95 3.00
C SER A 192 -8.77 -10.70 4.50
N TYR A 193 -9.82 -10.16 5.10
CA TYR A 193 -9.95 -9.96 6.54
C TYR A 193 -9.81 -11.28 7.33
N ASP A 194 -10.33 -12.39 6.81
CA ASP A 194 -10.40 -13.69 7.50
C ASP A 194 -9.28 -14.69 7.13
N TYR A 195 -8.44 -14.36 6.14
CA TYR A 195 -7.28 -15.16 5.76
C TYR A 195 -5.96 -14.47 6.08
N SER A 196 -4.90 -15.28 6.18
CA SER A 196 -3.55 -14.83 6.50
C SER A 196 -2.55 -15.10 5.36
N SER A 197 -3.03 -15.62 4.24
CA SER A 197 -2.32 -15.79 2.96
C SER A 197 -2.58 -14.61 2.02
N VAL A 198 -1.74 -14.47 0.99
CA VAL A 198 -2.01 -13.60 -0.16
C VAL A 198 -2.79 -14.42 -1.19
N ILE A 199 -3.82 -13.83 -1.77
CA ILE A 199 -4.55 -14.39 -2.90
C ILE A 199 -3.99 -13.75 -4.18
N ARG A 200 -3.69 -14.57 -5.18
CA ARG A 200 -3.29 -14.14 -6.52
C ARG A 200 -4.35 -14.60 -7.50
N ASP A 201 -4.98 -13.67 -8.21
CA ASP A 201 -6.03 -13.96 -9.17
C ASP A 201 -6.03 -12.90 -10.30
N SER A 202 -6.91 -13.02 -11.28
CA SER A 202 -7.05 -12.10 -12.39
C SER A 202 -8.49 -11.65 -12.59
N ASP A 203 -8.67 -10.35 -12.85
CA ASP A 203 -9.98 -9.75 -13.09
C ASP A 203 -9.95 -8.77 -14.25
N ASN A 204 -11.14 -8.34 -14.66
CA ASN A 204 -11.35 -7.46 -15.80
C ASN A 204 -10.60 -6.13 -15.61
N LYS A 205 -9.90 -5.69 -16.66
CA LYS A 205 -9.09 -4.46 -16.69
C LYS A 205 -9.87 -3.17 -16.44
N ALA A 206 -11.20 -3.19 -16.55
CA ALA A 206 -12.08 -2.08 -16.23
C ALA A 206 -12.40 -1.92 -14.73
N TYR A 207 -11.98 -2.87 -13.88
CA TYR A 207 -12.17 -2.78 -12.44
C TYR A 207 -11.21 -1.75 -11.85
N GLY A 208 -11.63 -1.05 -10.79
CA GLY A 208 -10.79 -0.13 -10.04
C GLY A 208 -10.21 -0.81 -8.82
N PHE A 209 -8.89 -1.02 -8.80
CA PHE A 209 -8.17 -1.51 -7.62
C PHE A 209 -7.13 -0.48 -7.15
N SER A 210 -6.71 -0.62 -5.90
CA SER A 210 -5.58 0.18 -5.40
C SER A 210 -4.30 -0.21 -6.12
N ILE A 211 -3.26 0.62 -6.01
CA ILE A 211 -1.91 0.25 -6.45
C ILE A 211 -0.88 0.59 -5.40
N ARG A 212 0.24 -0.13 -5.42
CA ARG A 212 1.48 0.23 -4.75
C ARG A 212 2.55 0.40 -5.79
N CYS A 213 3.44 1.36 -5.58
CA CYS A 213 4.59 1.53 -6.46
C CYS A 213 5.83 0.89 -5.84
N VAL A 214 6.64 0.28 -6.70
CA VAL A 214 7.89 -0.39 -6.34
C VAL A 214 9.05 0.20 -7.13
N ARG A 215 10.24 0.13 -6.56
CA ARG A 215 11.52 0.35 -7.26
C ARG A 215 12.58 -0.60 -6.73
N ASP A 216 13.60 -0.83 -7.54
CA ASP A 216 14.74 -1.69 -7.23
C ASP A 216 15.91 -0.89 -6.63
#